data_AF-A0A0N0AH18-F1
#
_entry.id   AF-A0A0N0AH18-F1
#
_cell.length_a   1.000
_cell.length_b   1.000
_cell.length_c   1.000
_cell.angle_alpha   90.00
_cell.angle_beta   90.00
_cell.angle_gamma   90.00
#
_symmetry.space_group_name_H-M   'P 1'
#
loop_
_entity.id
_entity.type
_entity.pdbx_description
1 polymer ?
#
loop_
_entity_poly.entity_id
_entity_poly.type
_entity_poly.pdbx_seq_one_letter_code
_entity_poly.pdbx_strand_id
1 'polypeptide(L)' 'MSHLDDAAAEFARMSPQEQQRALGALGLPERLQKEPKEPAGTPFAALGSRPSRRKRQPITVTVLRG' A
#
# COMPACT_ATOMS: atom_id res chain seq x y z
N MET A 1 -7.11 -8.07 -34.46
CA MET A 1 -6.74 -8.51 -33.11
C MET A 1 -5.23 -8.51 -33.04
N SER A 2 -4.68 -7.92 -31.99
CA SER A 2 -3.23 -7.75 -31.88
C SER A 2 -2.60 -9.08 -31.45
N HIS A 3 -1.37 -9.37 -31.87
CA HIS A 3 -0.65 -10.59 -31.46
C HIS A 3 -0.57 -10.79 -29.92
N LEU A 4 -0.76 -9.72 -29.16
CA LEU A 4 -0.83 -9.75 -27.70
C LEU A 4 -2.14 -10.34 -27.17
N ASP A 5 -3.25 -10.13 -27.88
CA ASP A 5 -4.56 -10.69 -27.52
C ASP A 5 -4.57 -12.21 -27.68
N ASP A 6 -3.93 -12.71 -28.75
CA ASP A 6 -3.81 -14.14 -29.02
C ASP A 6 -2.91 -14.84 -28.00
N ALA A 7 -1.78 -14.21 -27.63
CA ALA A 7 -0.88 -14.74 -26.60
C ALA A 7 -1.55 -14.79 -25.21
N ALA A 8 -2.37 -13.79 -24.87
CA ALA A 8 -3.13 -13.79 -23.62
C ALA A 8 -4.19 -14.90 -23.59
N ALA A 9 -4.87 -15.15 -24.73
CA ALA A 9 -5.84 -16.22 -24.85
C ALA A 9 -5.19 -17.61 -24.75
N GLU A 10 -4.01 -17.80 -25.32
CA GLU A 10 -3.22 -19.04 -25.19
C GLU A 10 -2.78 -19.26 -23.74
N PHE A 11 -2.25 -18.23 -23.10
CA PHE A 11 -1.83 -18.30 -21.69
C PHE A 11 -3.00 -18.67 -20.77
N ALA A 12 -4.19 -18.11 -20.99
CA ALA A 12 -5.39 -18.42 -20.21
C ALA A 12 -5.88 -19.87 -20.35
N ARG A 13 -5.51 -20.56 -21.43
CA ARG A 13 -5.86 -21.98 -21.67
C ARG A 13 -4.87 -22.97 -21.07
N MET A 14 -3.68 -22.52 -20.69
CA MET A 14 -2.65 -23.36 -20.06
C MET A 14 -3.06 -23.80 -18.66
N SER A 15 -2.52 -24.93 -18.21
CA SER A 15 -2.68 -25.35 -16.82
C SER A 15 -1.96 -24.37 -15.87
N PRO A 16 -2.38 -24.28 -14.59
CA PRO A 16 -1.73 -23.40 -13.62
C PRO A 16 -0.22 -23.65 -13.48
N GLN A 17 0.22 -24.90 -13.62
CA GLN A 17 1.64 -25.26 -13.57
C GLN A 17 2.43 -24.76 -14.79
N GLU A 18 1.83 -24.83 -15.98
CA GLU A 18 2.44 -24.31 -17.20
C GLU A 18 2.49 -22.78 -17.21
N GLN A 19 1.45 -22.12 -16.70
CA GLN A 19 1.44 -20.68 -16.50
C GLN A 19 2.57 -20.21 -15.58
N GLN A 20 2.80 -20.92 -14.47
CA GLN A 20 3.91 -20.64 -13.56
C GLN A 20 5.28 -20.80 -14.24
N ARG A 21 5.47 -21.87 -15.01
CA ARG A 21 6.72 -22.07 -15.77
C ARG A 21 6.95 -20.98 -16.81
N ALA A 22 5.90 -20.59 -17.54
CA ALA A 22 5.98 -19.52 -18.53
C ALA A 22 6.30 -18.16 -17.88
N LEU A 23 5.68 -17.82 -16.74
CA LEU A 23 5.99 -16.61 -15.98
C LEU A 23 7.41 -16.63 -15.41
N GLY A 24 7.86 -17.80 -14.92
CA GLY A 24 9.24 -18.00 -14.45
C GLY A 24 10.28 -17.85 -15.56
N ALA A 25 10.00 -18.34 -16.76
CA ALA A 25 10.88 -18.17 -17.94
C ALA A 25 10.98 -16.71 -18.38
N LEU A 26 9.94 -15.90 -18.13
CA LEU A 26 9.94 -14.46 -18.37
C LEU A 26 10.68 -13.67 -17.27
N GLY A 27 11.21 -14.34 -16.25
CA GLY A 27 11.86 -13.69 -15.10
C GLY A 27 10.91 -12.84 -14.27
N LEU A 28 9.60 -13.03 -14.44
CA LEU A 28 8.60 -12.33 -13.64
C LEU A 28 8.59 -12.97 -12.25
N PRO A 29 8.79 -12.19 -11.17
CA PRO A 29 8.65 -12.74 -9.83
C PRO A 29 7.24 -13.32 -9.71
N GLU A 30 7.16 -14.52 -9.13
CA GLU A 30 5.91 -15.20 -8.81
C GLU A 30 4.93 -14.15 -8.27
N ARG A 31 3.72 -14.08 -8.83
CA ARG A 31 2.71 -13.11 -8.37
C ARG A 31 2.47 -13.43 -6.89
N LEU A 32 3.18 -12.73 -6.02
CA LEU A 32 2.85 -12.55 -4.61
C LEU A 32 1.41 -12.09 -4.65
N GLN A 33 0.51 -13.03 -4.36
CA GLN A 33 -0.85 -12.71 -3.97
C GLN A 33 -0.63 -11.79 -2.79
N LYS A 34 -0.68 -10.48 -3.06
CA LYS A 34 -0.64 -9.47 -2.03
C LYS A 34 -1.90 -9.74 -1.24
N GLU A 35 -1.73 -10.47 -0.13
CA GLU A 35 -2.59 -10.34 1.03
C GLU A 35 -2.97 -8.85 1.12
N PRO A 36 -4.25 -8.51 1.30
CA PRO A 36 -4.64 -7.12 1.49
C PRO A 36 -3.95 -6.65 2.76
N LYS A 37 -2.75 -6.08 2.59
CA LYS A 37 -1.98 -5.45 3.64
C LYS A 37 -2.91 -4.38 4.17
N GLU A 38 -3.44 -4.60 5.37
CA GLU A 38 -4.28 -3.66 6.09
C GLU A 38 -3.72 -2.25 5.88
N PRO A 39 -4.57 -1.24 5.62
CA PRO A 39 -4.10 0.07 5.20
C PRO A 39 -3.12 0.57 6.25
N ALA A 40 -1.84 0.52 5.89
CA ALA A 40 -0.77 1.06 6.70
C ALA A 40 -1.19 2.51 6.97
N GLY A 41 -1.46 2.79 8.25
CA GLY A 41 -2.09 4.04 8.67
C GLY A 41 -1.47 5.22 7.94
N THR A 42 -2.32 6.13 7.44
CA THR A 42 -1.83 7.27 6.68
C THR A 42 -0.80 8.02 7.52
N PRO A 43 0.24 8.63 6.92
CA PRO A 43 1.31 9.32 7.65
C PRO A 43 0.80 10.46 8.54
N PHE A 44 -0.46 10.86 8.37
CA PHE A 44 -1.14 11.91 9.12
C PHE A 44 -2.12 11.39 10.17
N ALA A 45 -2.23 10.08 10.38
CA ALA A 45 -3.13 9.50 11.39
C ALA A 45 -2.82 10.03 12.81
N ALA A 46 -1.54 10.33 13.11
CA ALA A 46 -1.12 10.93 14.37
C ALA A 46 -1.53 12.42 14.52
N LEU A 47 -1.76 13.15 13.41
CA LEU A 47 -2.18 14.55 13.43
C LEU A 47 -3.66 14.72 13.82
N GLY A 48 -4.47 13.66 13.68
CA GLY A 48 -5.85 13.62 14.15
C GLY A 48 -5.99 13.47 15.67
N SER A 49 -4.89 13.18 16.37
CA SER A 49 -4.87 13.05 17.84
C SER A 49 -5.06 14.42 18.49
N ARG A 50 -6.33 14.78 18.71
CA ARG A 50 -6.68 16.01 19.43
C ARG A 50 -6.10 15.92 20.85
N PRO A 51 -5.23 16.86 21.27
CA PRO A 51 -4.70 16.85 22.62
C PRO A 51 -5.85 16.95 23.62
N SER A 52 -5.85 16.03 24.60
CA SER A 52 -6.89 15.94 25.63
C SER A 52 -7.09 17.29 26.31
N ARG A 53 -8.33 17.80 26.25
CA ARG A 53 -8.73 19.07 26.87
C ARG A 53 -8.42 19.10 28.37
N ARG A 54 -8.39 17.93 29.02
CA ARG A 54 -8.13 17.75 30.46
C ARG A 54 -6.66 17.94 30.88
N LYS A 55 -5.71 17.88 29.93
CA LYS A 55 -4.25 17.99 30.19
C LYS A 55 -3.66 19.35 29.81
N ARG A 56 -4.46 20.31 29.32
CA ARG A 56 -3.95 21.64 28.96
C ARG A 56 -3.80 22.50 30.23
N GLN A 57 -2.58 22.83 30.59
CA GLN A 57 -2.30 23.89 31.58
C GLN A 57 -2.38 25.26 30.88
N PRO A 58 -2.92 26.30 31.53
CA PRO A 58 -2.87 27.66 31.01
C PRO A 58 -1.42 28.15 30.95
N ILE A 59 -1.05 28.81 29.85
CA ILE A 59 0.25 29.47 29.73
C ILE A 59 0.10 30.88 30.28
N THR A 60 0.79 31.18 31.37
CA THR A 60 0.84 32.54 31.94
C THR A 60 2.04 33.25 31.33
N VAL A 61 1.80 34.35 30.60
CA VAL A 61 2.88 35.17 30.04
C VAL A 61 3.09 36.37 30.98
N THR A 62 4.24 36.43 31.63
CA THR A 62 4.69 37.61 32.38
C THR A 62 5.46 38.54 31.44
N VAL A 63 4.94 39.75 31.25
CA VAL A 63 5.63 40.81 30.49
C VAL A 63 6.51 41.59 31.47
N LEU A 64 7.82 41.54 31.27
CA LEU A 64 8.77 42.38 32.00
C LEU A 64 8.80 43.75 31.32
N ARG A 65 8.39 44.80 32.04
CA ARG A 65 8.55 46.20 31.59
C ARG A 65 9.98 46.64 31.88
N GLY A 66 10.69 47.04 30.82
CA GLY A 66 11.92 47.82 30.90
C GLY A 66 11.64 49.31 30.91
#